data_AF-A0A348V3I7-F1
#
_entry.id   AF-A0A348V3I7-F1
#
_cell.length_a   1.000
_cell.length_b   1.000
_cell.length_c   1.000
_cell.angle_alpha   90.00
_cell.angle_beta   90.00
_cell.angle_gamma   90.00
#
_symmetry.space_group_name_H-M   'P 1'
#
loop_
_entity.id
_entity.type
_entity.pdbx_description
1 polymer ?
#
loop_
_entity_poly.entity_id
_entity_poly.type
_entity_poly.pdbx_seq_one_letter_code
_entity_poly.pdbx_strand_id
1 'polypeptide(L)'
;MFSRLFPRHKVRADQAGFLRRGLAFGLDALIIAVLSSLVYTGYAELRARVRHEPSPVSGAIKALEEGEDASWTLERGLQVEQDKKREYLDLLKGQISEEEYRTAESMTVKEIEKNYAGALVRARIERARERTPEKDRAEDRAYKVIKEYIITLLYFVLFFRFGGQTPGKRVFGLKVIDLEGKPRLGWYQCFERAHGYVCSGLFASLGFWQVLWDRHGLAMHDKIADTTVIRLPKKIRVKKKSRA
;
A
#
# COMPACT_ATOMS: atom_id res chain seq x y z
N MET A 1 -33.08 -6.11 23.34
CA MET A 1 -32.27 -6.47 22.15
C MET A 1 -30.88 -5.81 22.13
N PHE A 2 -30.68 -4.64 22.75
CA PHE A 2 -29.38 -3.92 22.80
C PHE A 2 -28.29 -4.54 23.70
N SER A 3 -28.62 -5.49 24.59
CA SER A 3 -27.67 -6.06 25.55
C SER A 3 -26.58 -6.94 24.93
N ARG A 4 -26.73 -7.37 23.67
CA ARG A 4 -25.70 -8.12 22.92
C ARG A 4 -24.72 -7.23 22.15
N LEU A 5 -25.06 -5.97 21.89
CA LEU A 5 -24.19 -5.05 21.14
C LEU A 5 -23.07 -4.45 22.00
N PHE A 6 -23.25 -4.43 23.33
CA PHE A 6 -22.25 -3.95 24.29
C PHE A 6 -22.26 -4.82 25.57
N PRO A 7 -21.71 -6.04 25.53
CA PRO A 7 -21.66 -6.87 26.71
C PRO A 7 -20.80 -6.20 27.80
N ARG A 8 -21.23 -6.31 29.06
CA ARG A 8 -20.48 -5.79 30.21
C ARG A 8 -19.34 -6.74 30.54
N HIS A 9 -18.17 -6.52 29.94
CA HIS A 9 -16.98 -7.32 30.23
C HIS A 9 -16.25 -6.82 31.49
N LYS A 10 -15.65 -7.73 32.26
CA LYS A 10 -14.83 -7.35 33.41
C LYS A 10 -13.46 -6.82 32.94
N VAL A 11 -12.99 -5.72 33.55
CA VAL A 11 -11.65 -5.19 33.33
C VAL A 11 -10.63 -6.25 33.75
N ARG A 12 -9.65 -6.57 32.89
CA ARG A 12 -8.61 -7.56 33.24
C ARG A 12 -7.29 -6.86 33.54
N ALA A 13 -6.65 -7.25 34.64
CA ALA A 13 -5.37 -6.69 35.06
C ALA A 13 -4.20 -7.02 34.11
N ASP A 14 -4.33 -8.06 33.28
CA ASP A 14 -3.32 -8.51 32.31
C ASP A 14 -3.45 -7.82 30.93
N GLN A 15 -4.36 -6.85 30.77
CA GLN A 15 -4.56 -6.16 29.51
C GLN A 15 -3.32 -5.39 29.06
N ALA A 16 -3.03 -5.47 27.77
CA ALA A 16 -1.96 -4.70 27.17
C ALA A 16 -2.36 -3.21 27.07
N GLY A 17 -1.46 -2.31 27.45
CA GLY A 17 -1.66 -0.87 27.27
C GLY A 17 -1.55 -0.42 25.80
N PHE A 18 -2.04 0.78 25.53
CA PHE A 18 -2.11 1.39 24.18
C PHE A 18 -0.78 1.35 23.42
N LEU A 19 0.31 1.84 24.02
CA LEU A 19 1.62 1.94 23.36
C LEU A 19 2.12 0.60 22.79
N ARG A 20 2.01 -0.49 23.56
CA ARG A 20 2.46 -1.80 23.09
C ARG A 20 1.58 -2.37 22.00
N ARG A 21 0.25 -2.14 22.07
CA ARG A 21 -0.67 -2.53 21.00
C ARG A 21 -0.33 -1.77 19.72
N GLY A 22 -0.05 -0.47 19.82
CA GLY A 22 0.38 0.39 18.71
C GLY A 22 1.71 -0.07 18.09
N LEU A 23 2.73 -0.32 18.91
CA LEU A 23 4.03 -0.81 18.43
C LEU A 23 3.92 -2.19 17.74
N ALA A 24 3.14 -3.11 18.31
CA ALA A 24 2.89 -4.41 17.69
C ALA A 24 2.19 -4.27 16.35
N PHE A 25 1.19 -3.39 16.26
CA PHE A 25 0.49 -3.09 15.01
C PHE A 25 1.42 -2.44 13.98
N GLY A 26 2.28 -1.50 14.40
CA GLY A 26 3.27 -0.88 13.51
C GLY A 26 4.24 -1.91 12.90
N LEU A 27 4.69 -2.89 13.70
CA LEU A 27 5.52 -3.99 13.18
C LEU A 27 4.75 -4.87 12.19
N ASP A 28 3.48 -5.19 12.49
CA ASP A 28 2.63 -5.93 11.55
C ASP A 28 2.40 -5.17 10.25
N ALA A 29 2.22 -3.84 10.30
CA ALA A 29 2.06 -3.00 9.11
C ALA A 29 3.32 -3.01 8.21
N LEU A 30 4.51 -2.97 8.81
CA LEU A 30 5.76 -3.09 8.07
C LEU A 30 5.87 -4.46 7.36
N ILE A 31 5.51 -5.54 8.07
CA ILE A 31 5.52 -6.90 7.50
C ILE A 31 4.53 -7.01 6.34
N ILE A 32 3.33 -6.46 6.49
CA ILE A 32 2.31 -6.44 5.44
C ILE A 32 2.79 -5.63 4.23
N ALA A 33 3.45 -4.49 4.44
CA ALA A 33 4.00 -3.67 3.35
C ALA A 33 5.06 -4.45 2.53
N VAL A 34 5.97 -5.16 3.20
CA VAL A 34 6.96 -6.02 2.54
C VAL A 34 6.27 -7.16 1.79
N LEU A 35 5.32 -7.85 2.43
CA LEU A 35 4.56 -8.94 1.80
C LEU A 35 3.80 -8.44 0.56
N SER A 36 3.15 -7.28 0.66
CA SER A 36 2.40 -6.69 -0.45
C SER A 36 3.31 -6.27 -1.60
N SER A 37 4.51 -5.76 -1.30
CA SER A 37 5.54 -5.46 -2.31
C SER A 37 5.96 -6.73 -3.05
N LEU A 38 6.24 -7.83 -2.34
CA LEU A 38 6.60 -9.11 -2.96
C LEU A 38 5.47 -9.66 -3.85
N VAL A 39 4.22 -9.61 -3.37
CA VAL A 39 3.04 -10.04 -4.15
C VAL A 39 2.88 -9.19 -5.41
N TYR A 40 3.07 -7.87 -5.31
CA TYR A 40 2.98 -6.97 -6.44
C TYR A 40 4.08 -7.24 -7.48
N THR A 41 5.33 -7.40 -7.04
CA THR A 41 6.44 -7.71 -7.92
C THR A 41 6.22 -9.04 -8.64
N GLY A 42 5.81 -10.09 -7.93
CA GLY A 42 5.51 -11.38 -8.53
C GLY A 42 4.34 -11.31 -9.54
N TYR A 43 3.28 -10.56 -9.22
CA TYR A 43 2.17 -10.33 -10.14
C TYR A 43 2.60 -9.55 -11.38
N ALA A 44 3.39 -8.48 -11.20
CA ALA A 44 3.88 -7.65 -12.29
C ALA A 44 4.80 -8.42 -13.23
N GLU A 45 5.69 -9.26 -12.69
CA GLU A 45 6.52 -10.16 -13.50
C GLU A 45 5.69 -11.18 -14.28
N LEU A 46 4.69 -11.80 -13.63
CA LEU A 46 3.81 -12.76 -14.30
C LEU A 46 3.03 -12.09 -15.43
N ARG A 47 2.47 -10.90 -15.18
CA ARG A 47 1.76 -10.11 -16.19
C ARG A 47 2.67 -9.74 -17.37
N ALA A 48 3.90 -9.31 -17.09
CA ALA A 48 4.88 -8.96 -18.12
C ALA A 48 5.23 -10.18 -18.99
N ARG A 49 5.42 -11.37 -18.39
CA ARG A 49 5.65 -12.62 -19.11
C ARG A 49 4.50 -13.01 -20.03
N VAL A 50 3.25 -12.88 -19.55
CA VAL A 50 2.05 -13.21 -20.34
C VAL A 50 1.85 -12.23 -21.50
N ARG A 51 2.25 -10.96 -21.35
CA ARG A 51 2.07 -9.91 -22.37
C ARG A 51 3.31 -9.64 -23.24
N HIS A 52 4.40 -10.36 -23.04
CA HIS A 52 5.70 -10.10 -23.69
C HIS A 52 6.18 -8.63 -23.52
N GLU A 53 5.81 -8.00 -22.41
CA GLU A 53 6.26 -6.65 -22.04
C GLU A 53 7.61 -6.74 -21.29
N PRO A 54 8.45 -5.69 -21.31
CA PRO A 54 9.71 -5.68 -20.56
C PRO A 54 9.44 -5.83 -19.06
N SER A 55 10.16 -6.75 -18.41
CA SER A 55 10.03 -7.01 -16.97
C SER A 55 10.39 -5.75 -16.17
N PRO A 56 9.51 -5.29 -15.26
CA PRO A 56 9.81 -4.15 -14.39
C PRO A 56 11.05 -4.37 -13.53
N VAL A 57 11.29 -5.62 -13.09
CA VAL A 57 12.45 -5.98 -12.27
C VAL A 57 13.73 -5.97 -13.11
N SER A 58 13.69 -6.51 -14.32
CA SER A 58 14.84 -6.49 -15.23
C SER A 58 15.18 -5.05 -15.66
N GLY A 59 14.16 -4.19 -15.85
CA GLY A 59 14.37 -2.77 -16.10
C GLY A 59 14.99 -2.04 -14.92
N ALA A 60 14.56 -2.33 -13.68
CA ALA A 60 15.16 -1.75 -12.48
C ALA A 60 16.60 -2.23 -12.24
N ILE A 61 16.89 -3.51 -12.46
CA ILE A 61 18.25 -4.07 -12.38
C ILE A 61 19.14 -3.42 -13.44
N LYS A 62 18.66 -3.31 -14.68
CA LYS A 62 19.40 -2.65 -15.75
C LYS A 62 19.66 -1.17 -15.45
N ALA A 63 18.70 -0.45 -14.88
CA ALA A 63 18.88 0.94 -14.45
C ALA A 63 19.90 1.09 -13.29
N LEU A 64 19.99 0.09 -12.41
CA LEU A 64 20.99 0.04 -11.34
C LEU A 64 22.38 -0.36 -11.85
N GLU A 65 22.45 -1.26 -12.85
CA GLU A 65 23.68 -1.71 -13.51
C GLU A 65 24.26 -0.65 -14.46
N GLU A 66 23.40 0.10 -15.15
CA GLU A 66 23.78 1.26 -15.98
C GLU A 66 24.14 2.49 -15.13
N GLY A 67 23.94 2.41 -13.81
CA GLY A 67 24.55 3.28 -12.81
C GLY A 67 24.43 4.78 -13.06
N GLU A 68 23.31 5.28 -13.62
CA GLU A 68 23.07 6.72 -13.90
C GLU A 68 24.37 7.54 -14.18
N ASP A 69 25.24 7.02 -15.04
CA ASP A 69 26.51 7.67 -15.32
C ASP A 69 26.26 8.85 -16.25
N ALA A 70 26.59 10.03 -15.72
CA ALA A 70 26.51 11.35 -16.32
C ALA A 70 27.41 11.48 -17.57
N SER A 71 27.11 10.74 -18.62
CA SER A 71 27.54 11.01 -19.99
C SER A 71 26.50 11.92 -20.64
N TRP A 72 26.59 13.22 -20.35
CA TRP A 72 25.96 14.27 -21.16
C TRP A 72 26.68 14.30 -22.53
N THR A 73 26.43 13.32 -23.37
CA THR A 73 26.99 13.25 -24.71
C THR A 73 26.19 14.16 -25.65
N LEU A 74 26.91 14.98 -26.41
CA LEU A 74 26.36 15.83 -27.46
C LEU A 74 25.43 15.07 -28.42
N GLU A 75 25.71 13.78 -28.65
CA GLU A 75 24.85 12.86 -29.39
C GLU A 75 23.47 12.68 -28.74
N ARG A 76 23.41 12.51 -27.42
CA ARG A 76 22.14 12.46 -26.67
C ARG A 76 21.42 13.81 -26.74
N GLY A 77 22.15 14.92 -26.70
CA GLY A 77 21.58 16.26 -26.91
C GLY A 77 20.95 16.44 -28.29
N LEU A 78 21.65 16.01 -29.35
CA LEU A 78 21.18 16.06 -30.73
C LEU A 78 19.98 15.14 -30.97
N GLN A 79 20.03 13.94 -30.39
CA GLN A 79 18.96 12.95 -30.47
C GLN A 79 17.71 13.44 -29.73
N VAL A 80 17.86 13.99 -28.51
CA VAL A 80 16.78 14.63 -27.76
C VAL A 80 16.18 15.82 -28.53
N GLU A 81 16.99 16.62 -29.22
CA GLU A 81 16.49 17.75 -30.00
C GLU A 81 15.73 17.30 -31.27
N GLN A 82 16.21 16.27 -31.96
CA GLN A 82 15.50 15.66 -33.09
C GLN A 82 14.20 14.96 -32.63
N ASP A 83 14.23 14.26 -31.51
CA ASP A 83 13.07 13.60 -30.91
C ASP A 83 12.01 14.62 -30.49
N LYS A 84 12.42 15.75 -29.89
CA LYS A 84 11.54 16.88 -29.57
C LYS A 84 10.92 17.49 -30.83
N LYS A 85 11.70 17.69 -31.89
CA LYS A 85 11.17 18.23 -33.16
C LYS A 85 10.08 17.32 -33.72
N ARG A 86 10.32 16.00 -33.73
CA ARG A 86 9.34 15.01 -34.18
C ARG A 86 8.07 15.03 -33.33
N GLU A 87 8.20 15.09 -32.00
CA GLU A 87 7.05 15.18 -31.09
C GLU A 87 6.21 16.44 -31.36
N TYR A 88 6.84 17.59 -31.58
CA TYR A 88 6.13 18.84 -31.85
C TYR A 88 5.42 18.83 -33.20
N LEU A 89 6.07 18.34 -34.25
CA LEU A 89 5.41 18.18 -35.54
C LEU A 89 4.25 17.21 -35.44
N ASP A 90 4.39 16.11 -34.71
CA ASP A 90 3.30 15.14 -34.49
C ASP A 90 2.13 15.73 -33.68
N LEU A 91 2.40 16.64 -32.72
CA LEU A 91 1.37 17.39 -31.99
C LEU A 91 0.66 18.45 -32.85
N LEU A 92 1.38 19.10 -33.75
CA LEU A 92 0.83 20.13 -34.63
C LEU A 92 0.02 19.55 -35.79
N LYS A 93 0.25 18.28 -36.12
CA LYS A 93 -0.44 17.59 -37.21
C LYS A 93 -1.96 17.58 -36.97
N GLY A 94 -2.71 18.23 -37.87
CA GLY A 94 -4.17 18.37 -37.77
C GLY A 94 -4.67 19.47 -36.82
N GLN A 95 -3.78 20.21 -36.15
CA GLN A 95 -4.11 21.33 -35.26
C GLN A 95 -3.84 22.71 -35.91
N ILE A 96 -3.04 22.73 -36.97
CA ILE A 96 -2.70 23.92 -37.77
C ILE A 96 -2.97 23.63 -39.26
N SER A 97 -2.99 24.67 -40.10
CA SER A 97 -3.19 24.49 -41.54
C SER A 97 -2.02 23.76 -42.21
N GLU A 98 -2.28 23.10 -43.35
CA GLU A 98 -1.25 22.37 -44.11
C GLU A 98 -0.07 23.26 -44.56
N GLU A 99 -0.33 24.54 -44.83
CA GLU A 99 0.71 25.50 -45.20
C GLU A 99 1.61 25.87 -44.01
N GLU A 100 1.01 26.07 -42.83
CA GLU A 100 1.74 26.32 -41.58
C GLU A 100 2.52 25.08 -41.13
N TYR A 101 1.96 23.88 -41.33
CA TYR A 101 2.64 22.61 -41.02
C TYR A 101 3.93 22.43 -41.83
N ARG A 102 3.86 22.64 -43.15
CA ARG A 102 5.04 22.58 -44.03
C ARG A 102 6.10 23.60 -43.65
N THR A 103 5.67 24.78 -43.18
CA THR A 103 6.58 25.81 -42.68
C THR A 103 7.26 25.35 -41.39
N ALA A 104 6.51 24.76 -40.45
CA ALA A 104 7.05 24.21 -39.20
C ALA A 104 8.06 23.06 -39.43
N GLU A 105 7.91 22.25 -40.48
CA GLU A 105 8.88 21.18 -40.81
C GLU A 105 10.28 21.73 -41.09
N SER A 106 10.36 22.91 -41.70
CA SER A 106 11.62 23.59 -42.02
C SER A 106 12.24 24.37 -40.85
N MET A 107 11.47 24.61 -39.78
CA MET A 107 11.90 25.40 -38.62
C MET A 107 12.76 24.60 -37.62
N THR A 108 13.51 25.31 -36.80
CA THR A 108 14.22 24.75 -35.64
C THR A 108 13.26 24.54 -34.46
N VAL A 109 13.63 23.69 -33.49
CA VAL A 109 12.78 23.41 -32.30
C VAL A 109 12.42 24.68 -31.55
N LYS A 110 13.38 25.60 -31.37
CA LYS A 110 13.16 26.88 -30.68
C LYS A 110 12.18 27.80 -31.41
N GLU A 111 12.21 27.80 -32.74
CA GLU A 111 11.29 28.59 -33.57
C GLU A 111 9.87 28.01 -33.49
N ILE A 112 9.74 26.67 -33.50
CA ILE A 112 8.46 26.00 -33.34
C ILE A 112 7.86 26.31 -31.96
N GLU A 113 8.66 26.26 -30.88
CA GLU A 113 8.20 26.63 -29.53
C GLU A 113 7.73 28.08 -29.48
N LYS A 114 8.48 29.01 -30.08
CA LYS A 114 8.14 30.43 -30.05
C LYS A 114 6.87 30.74 -30.83
N ASN A 115 6.73 30.17 -32.03
CA ASN A 115 5.64 30.52 -32.96
C ASN A 115 4.35 29.73 -32.69
N TYR A 116 4.47 28.50 -32.17
CA TYR A 116 3.34 27.58 -31.99
C TYR A 116 3.12 27.14 -30.53
N ALA A 117 3.70 27.81 -29.53
CA ALA A 117 3.50 27.49 -28.11
C ALA A 117 2.03 27.22 -27.75
N GLY A 118 1.11 28.10 -28.17
CA GLY A 118 -0.31 27.95 -27.87
C GLY A 118 -0.96 26.71 -28.51
N ALA A 119 -0.58 26.39 -29.75
CA ALA A 119 -1.05 25.18 -30.43
C ALA A 119 -0.46 23.90 -29.82
N LEU A 120 0.84 23.91 -29.49
CA LEU A 120 1.50 22.80 -28.80
C LEU A 120 0.89 22.52 -27.43
N VAL A 121 0.59 23.56 -26.65
CA VAL A 121 -0.05 23.42 -25.33
C VAL A 121 -1.46 22.84 -25.49
N ARG A 122 -2.25 23.34 -26.45
CA ARG A 122 -3.59 22.81 -26.73
C ARG A 122 -3.55 21.35 -27.17
N ALA A 123 -2.68 21.01 -28.11
CA ALA A 123 -2.49 19.64 -28.58
C ALA A 123 -2.02 18.70 -27.45
N ARG A 124 -1.14 19.18 -26.55
CA ARG A 124 -0.74 18.42 -25.35
C ARG A 124 -1.90 18.22 -24.39
N ILE A 125 -2.72 19.24 -24.16
CA ILE A 125 -3.92 19.14 -23.31
C ILE A 125 -4.92 18.16 -23.92
N GLU A 126 -5.15 18.21 -25.24
CA GLU A 126 -6.08 17.33 -25.96
C GLU A 126 -5.60 15.89 -25.96
N ARG A 127 -4.34 15.63 -26.34
CA ARG A 127 -3.73 14.29 -26.20
C ARG A 127 -3.70 13.81 -24.76
N ALA A 128 -3.45 14.69 -23.78
CA ALA A 128 -3.50 14.29 -22.38
C ALA A 128 -4.93 13.96 -21.95
N ARG A 129 -5.95 14.63 -22.51
CA ARG A 129 -7.36 14.34 -22.26
C ARG A 129 -7.79 13.02 -22.91
N GLU A 130 -7.31 12.73 -24.11
CA GLU A 130 -7.56 11.47 -24.84
C GLU A 130 -6.76 10.28 -24.28
N ARG A 131 -5.49 10.50 -23.87
CA ARG A 131 -4.63 9.50 -23.22
C ARG A 131 -4.86 9.37 -21.71
N THR A 132 -5.74 10.15 -21.09
CA THR A 132 -6.11 9.96 -19.68
C THR A 132 -7.38 9.14 -19.64
N PRO A 133 -7.30 7.81 -19.50
CA PRO A 133 -8.49 7.01 -19.33
C PRO A 133 -8.80 7.17 -17.84
N GLU A 134 -9.74 8.06 -17.51
CA GLU A 134 -10.27 8.16 -16.15
C GLU A 134 -10.65 6.76 -15.62
N LYS A 135 -11.14 5.91 -16.53
CA LYS A 135 -11.45 4.50 -16.32
C LYS A 135 -10.24 3.64 -15.95
N ASP A 136 -9.16 3.60 -16.73
CA ASP A 136 -7.98 2.78 -16.43
C ASP A 136 -7.30 3.23 -15.13
N ARG A 137 -7.27 4.54 -14.85
CA ARG A 137 -6.78 5.06 -13.56
C ARG A 137 -7.67 4.62 -12.39
N ALA A 138 -8.99 4.54 -12.58
CA ALA A 138 -9.91 4.08 -11.55
C ALA A 138 -9.78 2.57 -11.30
N GLU A 139 -9.64 1.76 -12.36
CA GLU A 139 -9.42 0.32 -12.27
C GLU A 139 -8.11 0.00 -11.55
N ASP A 140 -7.02 0.69 -11.88
CA ASP A 140 -5.72 0.53 -11.19
C ASP A 140 -5.80 0.93 -9.72
N ARG A 141 -6.52 2.01 -9.38
CA ARG A 141 -6.74 2.42 -7.98
C ARG A 141 -7.56 1.39 -7.22
N ALA A 142 -8.67 0.93 -7.80
CA ALA A 142 -9.54 -0.07 -7.17
C ALA A 142 -8.78 -1.38 -6.94
N TYR A 143 -8.02 -1.85 -7.93
CA TYR A 143 -7.16 -3.02 -7.78
C TYR A 143 -6.18 -2.86 -6.62
N LYS A 144 -5.47 -1.72 -6.53
CA LYS A 144 -4.54 -1.45 -5.43
C LYS A 144 -5.26 -1.54 -4.08
N VAL A 145 -6.39 -0.86 -3.92
CA VAL A 145 -7.16 -0.85 -2.67
C VAL A 145 -7.67 -2.25 -2.29
N ILE A 146 -8.29 -2.95 -3.24
CA ILE A 146 -8.85 -4.29 -3.02
C ILE A 146 -7.74 -5.29 -2.67
N LYS A 147 -6.60 -5.23 -3.37
CA LYS A 147 -5.44 -6.08 -3.09
C LYS A 147 -4.90 -5.85 -1.68
N GLU A 148 -4.64 -4.59 -1.29
CA GLU A 148 -4.15 -4.28 0.07
C GLU A 148 -5.14 -4.73 1.14
N TYR A 149 -6.43 -4.53 0.88
CA TYR A 149 -7.50 -4.96 1.78
C TYR A 149 -7.51 -6.47 1.99
N ILE A 150 -7.48 -7.26 0.91
CA ILE A 150 -7.49 -8.73 0.96
C ILE A 150 -6.24 -9.26 1.68
N ILE A 151 -5.05 -8.74 1.34
CA ILE A 151 -3.79 -9.18 1.97
C ILE A 151 -3.84 -8.91 3.48
N THR A 152 -4.25 -7.71 3.87
CA THR A 152 -4.37 -7.32 5.29
C THR A 152 -5.37 -8.19 6.02
N LEU A 153 -6.55 -8.42 5.42
CA LEU A 153 -7.60 -9.22 6.01
C LEU A 153 -7.15 -10.66 6.23
N LEU A 154 -6.60 -11.30 5.20
CA LEU A 154 -6.12 -12.68 5.28
C LEU A 154 -5.00 -12.82 6.30
N TYR A 155 -4.03 -11.89 6.32
CA TYR A 155 -2.96 -11.87 7.31
C TYR A 155 -3.52 -11.91 8.74
N PHE A 156 -4.37 -10.96 9.11
CA PHE A 156 -4.88 -10.86 10.47
C PHE A 156 -5.81 -12.03 10.84
N VAL A 157 -6.73 -12.42 9.95
CA VAL A 157 -7.68 -13.51 10.21
C VAL A 157 -6.95 -14.81 10.49
N LEU A 158 -5.96 -15.17 9.67
CA LEU A 158 -5.21 -16.42 9.84
C LEU A 158 -4.40 -16.41 11.14
N PHE A 159 -3.66 -15.33 11.42
CA PHE A 159 -2.85 -15.25 12.64
C PHE A 159 -3.70 -15.24 13.92
N PHE A 160 -4.87 -14.59 13.90
CA PHE A 160 -5.80 -14.65 15.02
C PHE A 160 -6.39 -16.05 15.20
N ARG A 161 -6.80 -16.70 14.11
CA ARG A 161 -7.44 -18.02 14.16
C ARG A 161 -6.53 -19.13 14.65
N PHE A 162 -5.26 -19.13 14.25
CA PHE A 162 -4.33 -20.22 14.55
C PHE A 162 -3.52 -20.02 15.84
N GLY A 163 -3.28 -18.78 16.27
CA GLY A 163 -2.46 -18.51 17.45
C GLY A 163 -2.91 -17.37 18.36
N GLY A 164 -3.92 -16.60 17.96
CA GLY A 164 -4.27 -15.34 18.62
C GLY A 164 -3.11 -14.32 18.62
N GLN A 165 -2.09 -14.53 17.79
CA GLN A 165 -0.84 -13.77 17.81
C GLN A 165 -0.28 -13.61 16.40
N THR A 166 -0.27 -12.37 15.94
CA THR A 166 0.50 -11.93 14.77
C THR A 166 1.99 -11.84 15.10
N PRO A 167 2.88 -11.93 14.11
CA PRO A 167 4.32 -11.68 14.27
C PRO A 167 4.65 -10.46 15.13
N GLY A 168 4.03 -9.30 14.86
CA GLY A 168 4.20 -8.09 15.67
C GLY A 168 3.81 -8.32 17.13
N LYS A 169 2.63 -8.91 17.37
CA LYS A 169 2.19 -9.23 18.73
C LYS A 169 3.11 -10.22 19.45
N ARG A 170 3.69 -11.20 18.75
CA ARG A 170 4.65 -12.15 19.33
C ARG A 170 5.90 -11.44 19.85
N VAL A 171 6.44 -10.48 19.10
CA VAL A 171 7.62 -9.69 19.50
C VAL A 171 7.35 -8.93 20.81
N PHE A 172 6.16 -8.36 20.96
CA PHE A 172 5.76 -7.63 22.16
C PHE A 172 5.13 -8.50 23.27
N GLY A 173 5.10 -9.82 23.09
CA GLY A 173 4.52 -10.77 24.05
C GLY A 173 3.03 -10.53 24.29
N LEU A 174 2.29 -10.18 23.25
CA LEU A 174 0.86 -9.88 23.28
C LEU A 174 0.07 -11.04 22.68
N LYS A 175 -1.12 -11.31 23.22
CA LYS A 175 -2.04 -12.32 22.70
C LYS A 175 -3.46 -11.81 22.70
N VAL A 176 -4.17 -12.04 21.59
CA VAL A 176 -5.61 -11.86 21.49
C VAL A 176 -6.29 -13.07 22.09
N ILE A 177 -7.23 -12.84 23.00
CA ILE A 177 -8.06 -13.85 23.63
C ILE A 177 -9.54 -13.47 23.48
N ASP A 178 -10.38 -14.49 23.52
CA ASP A 178 -11.83 -14.36 23.60
C ASP A 178 -12.25 -13.86 25.00
N LEU A 179 -13.22 -12.95 25.06
CA LEU A 179 -13.73 -12.41 26.32
C LEU A 179 -14.68 -13.36 27.05
N GLU A 180 -15.32 -14.29 26.33
CA GLU A 180 -16.19 -15.33 26.89
C GLU A 180 -15.40 -16.56 27.40
N GLY A 181 -14.08 -16.56 27.22
CA GLY A 181 -13.19 -17.63 27.70
C GLY A 181 -13.04 -18.80 26.75
N LYS A 182 -13.46 -18.67 25.48
CA LYS A 182 -13.27 -19.73 24.47
C LYS A 182 -11.77 -20.00 24.25
N PRO A 183 -11.37 -21.26 24.05
CA PRO A 183 -9.95 -21.62 23.87
C PRO A 183 -9.37 -21.08 22.56
N ARG A 184 -10.24 -20.80 21.58
CA ARG A 184 -9.87 -20.26 20.26
C ARG A 184 -10.92 -19.26 19.81
N LEU A 185 -10.47 -18.27 19.04
CA LEU A 185 -11.33 -17.31 18.36
C LEU A 185 -12.10 -17.99 17.23
N GLY A 186 -13.38 -17.64 17.12
CA GLY A 186 -14.20 -18.04 15.98
C GLY A 186 -13.73 -17.39 14.69
N TRP A 187 -14.02 -18.00 13.54
CA TRP A 187 -13.69 -17.41 12.23
C TRP A 187 -14.33 -16.03 12.04
N TYR A 188 -15.59 -15.90 12.43
CA TYR A 188 -16.33 -14.65 12.37
C TYR A 188 -15.74 -13.57 13.29
N GLN A 189 -15.41 -13.91 14.54
CA GLN A 189 -14.69 -12.99 15.46
C GLN A 189 -13.35 -12.53 14.87
N CYS A 190 -12.56 -13.43 14.28
CA CYS A 190 -11.31 -13.07 13.62
C CYS A 190 -11.53 -12.10 12.45
N PHE A 191 -12.57 -12.36 11.66
CA PHE A 191 -12.96 -11.53 10.52
C PHE A 191 -13.39 -10.13 10.98
N GLU A 192 -14.32 -10.02 11.91
CA GLU A 192 -14.78 -8.73 12.45
C GLU A 192 -13.64 -7.92 13.06
N ARG A 193 -12.76 -8.58 13.82
CA ARG A 193 -11.60 -7.93 14.40
C ARG A 193 -10.66 -7.38 13.33
N ALA A 194 -10.42 -8.14 12.26
CA ALA A 194 -9.56 -7.72 11.15
C ALA A 194 -10.20 -6.56 10.34
N HIS A 195 -11.50 -6.57 10.12
CA HIS A 195 -12.22 -5.42 9.53
C HIS A 195 -12.08 -4.18 10.41
N GLY A 196 -12.21 -4.35 11.72
CA GLY A 196 -12.02 -3.27 12.67
C GLY A 196 -10.63 -2.64 12.60
N TYR A 197 -9.58 -3.37 12.19
CA TYR A 197 -8.26 -2.81 11.91
C TYR A 197 -8.25 -1.95 10.65
N VAL A 198 -8.87 -2.43 9.56
CA VAL A 198 -8.99 -1.65 8.33
C VAL A 198 -9.78 -0.35 8.58
N CYS A 199 -10.94 -0.44 9.23
CA CYS A 199 -11.73 0.74 9.60
C CYS A 199 -10.93 1.69 10.50
N SER A 200 -10.20 1.15 11.48
CA SER A 200 -9.34 1.99 12.34
C SER A 200 -8.25 2.70 11.54
N GLY A 201 -7.66 2.05 10.54
CA GLY A 201 -6.69 2.68 9.63
C GLY A 201 -7.29 3.84 8.81
N LEU A 202 -8.52 3.67 8.31
CA LEU A 202 -9.25 4.72 7.57
C LEU A 202 -9.56 5.95 8.44
N PHE A 203 -9.91 5.73 9.70
CA PHE A 203 -10.24 6.81 10.65
C PHE A 203 -9.04 7.25 11.49
N ALA A 204 -7.86 7.42 10.89
CA ALA A 204 -6.64 7.92 11.55
C ALA A 204 -6.29 7.21 12.88
N SER A 205 -6.51 5.90 12.95
CA SER A 205 -6.31 5.06 14.15
C SER A 205 -7.21 5.38 15.35
N LEU A 206 -8.31 6.13 15.18
CA LEU A 206 -9.25 6.46 16.26
C LEU A 206 -9.82 5.20 16.95
N GLY A 207 -10.04 4.12 16.21
CA GLY A 207 -10.49 2.85 16.77
C GLY A 207 -9.48 2.20 17.74
N PHE A 208 -8.19 2.54 17.64
CA PHE A 208 -7.16 2.14 18.61
C PHE A 208 -7.09 3.06 19.82
N TRP A 209 -7.36 4.35 19.63
CA TRP A 209 -7.34 5.35 20.71
C TRP A 209 -8.44 5.08 21.74
N GLN A 210 -9.46 4.31 21.35
CA GLN A 210 -10.51 3.87 22.28
C GLN A 210 -10.00 3.17 23.54
N VAL A 211 -8.81 2.58 23.52
CA VAL A 211 -8.21 1.98 24.72
C VAL A 211 -7.89 3.03 25.82
N LEU A 212 -7.68 4.30 25.46
CA LEU A 212 -7.22 5.33 26.41
C LEU A 212 -8.30 5.83 27.36
N TRP A 213 -9.55 5.87 26.89
CA TRP A 213 -10.71 6.40 27.63
C TRP A 213 -11.81 5.35 27.89
N ASP A 214 -11.68 4.14 27.33
CA ASP A 214 -12.63 3.07 27.60
C ASP A 214 -12.40 2.47 28.99
N ARG A 215 -13.47 2.40 29.81
CA ARG A 215 -13.41 1.87 31.18
C ARG A 215 -12.96 0.41 31.25
N HIS A 216 -13.10 -0.33 30.15
CA HIS A 216 -12.71 -1.73 30.04
C HIS A 216 -11.39 -1.94 29.30
N GLY A 217 -10.71 -0.86 28.88
CA GLY A 217 -9.46 -0.92 28.14
C GLY A 217 -9.59 -1.63 26.78
N LEU A 218 -10.79 -1.60 26.19
CA LEU A 218 -11.11 -2.26 24.93
C LEU A 218 -11.10 -1.26 23.77
N ALA A 219 -10.43 -1.63 22.69
CA ALA A 219 -10.52 -0.92 21.42
C ALA A 219 -11.87 -1.19 20.72
N MET A 220 -12.20 -0.43 19.68
CA MET A 220 -13.47 -0.62 18.96
C MET A 220 -13.61 -2.04 18.40
N HIS A 221 -12.55 -2.51 17.75
CA HIS A 221 -12.47 -3.86 17.19
C HIS A 221 -12.39 -4.97 18.24
N ASP A 222 -11.98 -4.65 19.48
CA ASP A 222 -12.02 -5.58 20.60
C ASP A 222 -13.47 -5.84 21.02
N LYS A 223 -14.26 -4.76 21.14
CA LYS A 223 -15.68 -4.82 21.53
C LYS A 223 -16.54 -5.52 20.48
N ILE A 224 -16.35 -5.19 19.20
CA ILE A 224 -17.16 -5.77 18.12
C ILE A 224 -16.95 -7.29 18.04
N ALA A 225 -15.71 -7.75 18.22
CA ALA A 225 -15.36 -9.16 18.08
C ALA A 225 -15.42 -9.96 19.39
N ASP A 226 -15.86 -9.37 20.50
CA ASP A 226 -15.83 -9.97 21.85
C ASP A 226 -14.43 -10.50 22.24
N THR A 227 -13.40 -9.68 22.02
CA THR A 227 -12.01 -10.04 22.22
C THR A 227 -11.25 -9.01 23.04
N THR A 228 -10.10 -9.40 23.59
CA THR A 228 -9.18 -8.46 24.24
C THR A 228 -7.73 -8.87 24.00
N VAL A 229 -6.82 -7.91 24.14
CA VAL A 229 -5.38 -8.16 24.05
C VAL A 229 -4.77 -8.22 25.45
N ILE A 230 -4.21 -9.37 25.79
CA ILE A 230 -3.49 -9.58 27.06
C ILE A 230 -1.99 -9.60 26.83
N ARG A 231 -1.25 -9.30 27.89
CA ARG A 231 0.19 -9.50 27.97
C ARG A 231 0.47 -10.91 28.47
N LEU A 232 1.27 -11.66 27.73
CA LEU A 232 1.76 -12.95 28.20
C LEU A 232 2.83 -12.74 29.29
N PRO A 233 2.82 -13.55 30.35
CA PRO A 233 3.86 -13.49 31.37
C PRO A 233 5.23 -13.75 30.71
N LYS A 234 6.22 -12.94 31.09
CA LYS A 234 7.60 -13.12 30.60
C LYS A 234 8.05 -14.50 31.07
N LYS A 235 8.29 -15.44 30.15
CA LYS A 235 8.88 -16.76 30.50
C LYS A 235 10.18 -16.49 31.26
N ILE A 236 10.18 -16.70 32.57
CA ILE A 236 11.41 -16.65 33.37
C ILE A 236 12.23 -17.85 32.90
N ARG A 237 13.32 -17.59 32.17
CA ARG A 237 14.34 -18.61 31.93
C ARG A 237 14.95 -18.94 33.27
N VAL A 238 14.45 -19.99 33.93
CA VAL A 238 15.16 -20.60 35.05
C VAL A 238 16.48 -21.11 34.46
N LYS A 239 17.60 -20.43 34.76
CA LYS A 239 18.92 -20.99 34.47
C LYS A 239 18.97 -22.33 35.21
N LYS A 240 19.00 -23.45 34.47
CA LYS A 240 19.45 -24.72 35.06
C LYS A 240 20.83 -24.45 35.63
N LYS A 241 20.97 -24.44 36.96
CA LYS A 241 22.29 -24.65 37.59
C LYS A 241 22.81 -25.95 36.98
N SER A 242 23.95 -25.89 36.27
CA SER A 242 24.69 -27.12 35.98
C SER A 242 24.92 -27.77 37.34
N ARG A 243 24.46 -29.01 37.49
CA ARG A 243 24.85 -29.81 38.65
C ARG A 243 26.29 -30.23 38.41
N ALA A 244 27.12 -29.91 39.41
CA ALA A 244 28.53 -30.26 39.61
C ALA A 244 29.52 -29.66 38.60
#